data_AF-A0A397TJH5-F1
#
_entry.id   AF-A0A397TJH5-F1
#
_cell.length_a   1.000
_cell.length_b   1.000
_cell.length_c   1.000
_cell.angle_alpha   90.00
_cell.angle_beta   90.00
_cell.angle_gamma   90.00
#
_symmetry.space_group_name_H-M   'P 1'
#
loop_
_entity.id
_entity.type
_entity.pdbx_description
1 polymer ?
#
loop_
_entity_poly.entity_id
_entity_poly.type
_entity_poly.pdbx_seq_one_letter_code
_entity_poly.pdbx_strand_id
1 'polypeptide(L)'
;MINWEEIFDFNWIKNEIKILHRGYDFSIEGLFKTCNIPIKESNNNTLQNLLQDNDNVHIINNEKNKYHYKFFDTINPNNVYNLNKYDIPYLISDLRKREEKLIHMDTLFGSTRIDYKDKNIIKWRSNMHRSLKISHPILLDVSNNIINELGGYGNFLGAHVRTADGRFKHNLEQIIDHVIENLKNYYNSKNSKSPSSSSLIDNKLDSEIIENNISLNNCKLKNEQIIFIATDAVEPRKKLSKIFSTFPCVFTMEDFKDFVDPLRNLTYTFDKNVKMSNFFYPLLDLLIISNGMDVVVTHSSTFSGFAKYYHHILAFERDSLMKNNKVEQTS
;
A
#
# COMPACT_ATOMS: atom_id res chain seq x y z
N MET A 1 -10.72 -7.48 -15.52
CA MET A 1 -9.39 -7.62 -14.92
C MET A 1 -8.60 -6.32 -15.01
N ILE A 2 -7.67 -6.07 -14.09
CA ILE A 2 -6.77 -4.90 -14.14
C ILE A 2 -5.40 -5.36 -14.66
N ASN A 3 -4.86 -4.65 -15.65
CA ASN A 3 -3.45 -4.77 -16.01
C ASN A 3 -2.63 -3.97 -15.00
N TRP A 4 -1.88 -4.65 -14.13
CA TRP A 4 -1.10 -3.97 -13.08
C TRP A 4 -0.05 -3.00 -13.62
N GLU A 5 0.40 -3.18 -14.87
CA GLU A 5 1.36 -2.30 -15.53
C GLU A 5 0.77 -0.95 -15.96
N GLU A 6 -0.56 -0.85 -16.05
CA GLU A 6 -1.23 0.44 -16.26
C GLU A 6 -1.21 1.27 -14.97
N ILE A 7 -1.00 0.63 -13.82
CA ILE A 7 -1.08 1.25 -12.50
C ILE A 7 0.29 1.48 -11.88
N PHE A 8 1.18 0.50 -12.03
CA PHE A 8 2.49 0.47 -11.41
C PHE A 8 3.60 0.42 -12.46
N ASP A 9 4.74 1.03 -12.13
CA ASP A 9 5.95 0.95 -12.93
C ASP A 9 6.57 -0.44 -12.83
N PHE A 10 6.54 -1.16 -13.95
CA PHE A 10 7.10 -2.50 -14.10
C PHE A 10 8.42 -2.50 -14.89
N ASN A 11 8.97 -1.34 -15.27
CA ASN A 11 10.15 -1.25 -16.13
C ASN A 11 11.35 -1.98 -15.54
N TRP A 12 11.64 -1.76 -14.26
CA TRP A 12 12.74 -2.44 -13.59
C TRP A 12 12.49 -3.94 -13.48
N ILE A 13 11.31 -4.35 -13.01
CA ILE A 13 11.04 -5.77 -12.73
C ILE A 13 11.02 -6.62 -14.00
N LYS A 14 10.59 -6.06 -15.15
CA LYS A 14 10.63 -6.75 -16.45
C LYS A 14 12.04 -7.01 -16.96
N ASN A 15 13.02 -6.20 -16.55
CA ASN A 15 14.42 -6.43 -16.89
C ASN A 15 15.03 -7.56 -16.03
N GLU A 16 14.40 -7.88 -14.90
CA GLU A 16 14.89 -8.87 -13.93
C GLU A 16 14.19 -10.22 -14.05
N ILE A 17 12.89 -10.21 -14.38
CA ILE A 17 12.07 -11.42 -14.49
C ILE A 17 11.15 -11.36 -15.71
N LYS A 18 10.98 -12.51 -16.36
CA LYS A 18 10.01 -12.67 -17.44
C LYS A 18 8.60 -12.80 -16.86
N ILE A 19 7.77 -11.80 -17.10
CA ILE A 19 6.35 -11.79 -16.68
C ILE A 19 5.49 -12.24 -17.87
N LEU A 20 4.61 -13.20 -17.64
CA LEU A 20 3.67 -13.71 -18.64
C LEU A 20 2.25 -13.24 -18.31
N HIS A 21 1.69 -12.41 -19.19
CA HIS A 21 0.29 -11.98 -19.09
C HIS A 21 -0.62 -13.03 -19.70
N ARG A 22 -1.60 -13.48 -18.92
CA ARG A 22 -2.58 -14.48 -19.35
C ARG A 22 -3.83 -13.89 -20.01
N GLY A 23 -3.94 -12.56 -20.08
CA GLY A 23 -5.13 -11.89 -20.60
C GLY A 23 -6.39 -12.39 -19.87
N TYR A 24 -7.44 -12.70 -20.62
CA TYR A 24 -8.65 -13.30 -20.06
C TYR A 24 -8.62 -14.83 -19.95
N ASP A 25 -7.52 -15.48 -20.34
CA ASP A 25 -7.40 -16.93 -20.33
C ASP A 25 -6.78 -17.45 -19.03
N PHE A 26 -7.65 -17.65 -18.05
CA PHE A 26 -7.31 -18.26 -16.77
C PHE A 26 -7.45 -19.78 -16.75
N SER A 27 -7.78 -20.40 -17.88
CA SER A 27 -7.89 -21.86 -18.01
C SER A 27 -6.53 -22.54 -17.84
N ILE A 28 -6.51 -23.76 -17.30
CA ILE A 28 -5.25 -24.50 -17.14
C ILE A 28 -4.66 -24.89 -18.49
N GLU A 29 -5.52 -25.12 -19.48
CA GLU A 29 -5.19 -25.41 -20.86
C GLU A 29 -4.44 -24.24 -21.52
N GLY A 30 -4.92 -23.02 -21.31
CA GLY A 30 -4.26 -21.79 -21.74
C GLY A 30 -2.87 -21.62 -21.11
N LEU A 31 -2.75 -21.92 -19.82
CA LEU A 31 -1.46 -21.91 -19.12
C LEU A 31 -0.52 -22.97 -19.70
N PHE A 32 -0.99 -24.19 -19.90
CA PHE A 32 -0.19 -25.29 -20.46
C PHE A 32 0.27 -24.98 -21.88
N LYS A 33 -0.61 -24.43 -22.71
CA LYS A 33 -0.25 -23.94 -24.05
C LYS A 33 0.85 -22.89 -23.98
N THR A 34 0.73 -21.92 -23.07
CA THR A 34 1.73 -20.86 -22.87
C THR A 34 3.08 -21.42 -22.41
N CYS A 35 3.08 -22.44 -21.55
CA CYS A 35 4.27 -23.09 -21.02
C CYS A 35 4.79 -24.24 -21.91
N ASN A 36 4.16 -24.50 -23.07
CA ASN A 36 4.46 -25.64 -23.94
C ASN A 36 4.45 -26.99 -23.17
N ILE A 37 3.38 -27.19 -22.40
CA ILE A 37 3.09 -28.40 -21.63
C ILE A 37 2.02 -29.19 -22.38
N PRO A 38 2.23 -30.49 -22.68
CA PRO A 38 1.24 -31.31 -23.35
C PRO A 38 0.03 -31.54 -22.43
N ILE A 39 -1.18 -31.42 -22.98
CA ILE A 39 -2.42 -31.78 -22.29
C ILE A 39 -2.66 -33.27 -22.55
N LYS A 40 -2.66 -34.11 -21.51
CA LYS A 40 -3.08 -35.51 -21.62
C LYS A 40 -4.62 -35.53 -21.69
N GLU A 41 -5.20 -36.21 -22.67
CA GLU A 41 -6.66 -36.43 -22.70
C GLU A 41 -7.04 -37.26 -21.47
N SER A 42 -7.82 -36.67 -20.55
CA SER A 42 -8.33 -37.36 -19.36
C SER A 42 -9.85 -37.46 -19.44
N ASN A 43 -10.39 -38.61 -19.03
CA ASN A 43 -11.83 -38.86 -19.01
C ASN A 43 -12.57 -38.03 -17.93
N ASN A 44 -11.83 -37.36 -17.03
CA ASN A 44 -12.36 -36.45 -16.01
C ASN A 44 -11.54 -35.16 -15.97
N ASN A 45 -12.03 -34.10 -16.62
CA ASN A 45 -11.39 -32.79 -16.72
C ASN A 45 -11.59 -31.92 -15.46
N THR A 46 -11.21 -32.41 -14.28
CA THR A 46 -11.08 -31.51 -13.12
C THR A 46 -9.72 -30.84 -13.15
N LEU A 47 -9.64 -29.58 -12.70
CA LEU A 47 -8.38 -28.83 -12.58
C LEU A 47 -7.30 -29.64 -11.83
N GLN A 48 -7.73 -30.34 -10.77
CA GLN A 48 -6.85 -31.16 -9.95
C GLN A 48 -6.22 -32.30 -10.76
N ASN A 49 -7.01 -33.00 -11.59
CA ASN A 49 -6.52 -34.10 -12.42
C ASN A 49 -5.55 -33.60 -13.50
N LEU A 50 -5.88 -32.49 -14.16
CA LEU A 50 -5.01 -31.90 -15.19
C LEU A 50 -3.65 -31.46 -14.63
N LEU A 51 -3.61 -31.01 -13.38
CA LEU A 51 -2.37 -30.67 -12.69
C LEU A 51 -1.62 -31.93 -12.24
N GLN A 52 -2.30 -32.90 -11.60
CA GLN A 52 -1.67 -34.05 -10.95
C GLN A 52 -1.16 -35.11 -11.93
N ASP A 53 -1.80 -35.25 -13.10
CA ASP A 53 -1.45 -36.29 -14.08
C ASP A 53 -0.32 -35.86 -15.05
N ASN A 54 0.27 -34.68 -14.85
CA ASN A 54 1.25 -34.10 -15.77
C ASN A 54 2.67 -34.06 -15.19
N ASP A 55 3.56 -34.88 -15.75
CA ASP A 55 4.96 -34.99 -15.33
C ASP A 55 5.77 -33.69 -15.57
N ASN A 56 5.22 -32.71 -16.30
CA ASN A 56 5.84 -31.40 -16.48
C ASN A 56 5.40 -30.35 -15.44
N VAL A 57 4.58 -30.74 -14.45
CA VAL A 57 4.00 -29.84 -13.46
C VAL A 57 4.31 -30.34 -12.05
N HIS A 58 5.03 -29.54 -11.28
CA HIS A 58 5.18 -29.74 -9.85
C HIS A 58 4.13 -28.92 -9.09
N ILE A 59 3.33 -29.59 -8.28
CA ILE A 59 2.29 -28.93 -7.48
C ILE A 59 2.76 -28.78 -6.03
N ILE A 60 2.69 -27.55 -5.53
CA ILE A 60 2.79 -27.23 -4.11
C ILE A 60 1.39 -26.78 -3.66
N ASN A 61 0.59 -27.73 -3.17
CA ASN A 61 -0.80 -27.49 -2.78
C ASN A 61 -1.10 -28.13 -1.43
N ASN A 62 -1.89 -27.46 -0.60
CA ASN A 62 -2.67 -28.11 0.44
C ASN A 62 -4.05 -27.44 0.58
N GLU A 63 -5.07 -28.16 0.13
CA GLU A 63 -6.48 -27.75 0.11
C GLU A 63 -7.04 -27.33 1.48
N LYS A 64 -6.40 -27.74 2.59
CA LYS A 64 -6.94 -27.55 3.95
C LYS A 64 -6.33 -26.37 4.71
N ASN A 65 -5.09 -25.98 4.41
CA ASN A 65 -4.38 -24.98 5.21
C ASN A 65 -3.54 -24.02 4.36
N LYS A 66 -3.96 -22.75 4.30
CA LYS A 66 -3.20 -21.70 3.63
C LYS A 66 -1.81 -21.46 4.23
N TYR A 67 -1.51 -21.92 5.44
CA TYR A 67 -0.19 -21.83 6.05
C TYR A 67 0.60 -23.12 5.94
N HIS A 68 0.30 -23.99 4.98
CA HIS A 68 0.99 -25.27 4.92
C HIS A 68 2.52 -25.15 4.75
N TYR A 69 3.00 -24.28 3.86
CA TYR A 69 4.42 -24.22 3.52
C TYR A 69 5.04 -22.83 3.65
N LYS A 70 6.31 -22.82 4.07
CA LYS A 70 7.19 -21.64 4.11
C LYS A 70 8.46 -21.89 3.28
N PHE A 71 8.85 -20.92 2.46
CA PHE A 71 10.07 -20.97 1.66
C PHE A 71 11.27 -20.42 2.38
N PHE A 72 12.44 -20.98 2.11
CA PHE A 72 13.73 -20.54 2.63
C PHE A 72 14.71 -20.36 1.47
N ASP A 73 15.37 -19.20 1.42
CA ASP A 73 16.36 -18.88 0.39
C ASP A 73 17.77 -19.42 0.68
N THR A 74 18.06 -19.72 1.95
CA THR A 74 19.34 -20.31 2.39
C THR A 74 19.14 -21.67 3.05
N ILE A 75 20.08 -22.58 2.82
CA ILE A 75 20.17 -23.88 3.53
C ILE A 75 20.59 -23.65 4.98
N ASN A 76 19.89 -24.27 5.92
CA ASN A 76 20.37 -24.34 7.31
C ASN A 76 21.20 -25.62 7.51
N PRO A 77 22.48 -25.54 7.94
CA PRO A 77 23.35 -26.70 8.15
C PRO A 77 22.76 -27.77 9.08
N ASN A 78 21.95 -27.36 10.07
CA ASN A 78 21.34 -28.28 11.04
C ASN A 78 19.97 -28.78 10.59
N ASN A 79 19.51 -28.40 9.39
CA ASN A 79 18.17 -28.69 8.87
C ASN A 79 17.01 -28.20 9.79
N VAL A 80 17.28 -27.22 10.66
CA VAL A 80 16.28 -26.63 11.56
C VAL A 80 15.75 -25.32 10.97
N TYR A 81 14.47 -25.28 10.65
CA TYR A 81 13.84 -24.10 10.05
C TYR A 81 12.80 -23.49 10.99
N ASN A 82 12.82 -22.16 11.14
CA ASN A 82 11.78 -21.47 11.90
C ASN A 82 10.51 -21.31 11.04
N LEU A 83 9.55 -22.18 11.29
CA LEU A 83 8.29 -22.23 10.58
C LEU A 83 7.21 -21.29 11.15
N ASN A 84 7.33 -20.81 12.39
CA ASN A 84 6.29 -20.03 13.07
C ASN A 84 4.89 -20.69 12.96
N LYS A 85 4.02 -20.16 12.10
CA LYS A 85 2.64 -20.62 11.85
C LYS A 85 2.51 -21.59 10.67
N TYR A 86 3.64 -21.96 10.05
CA TYR A 86 3.68 -22.82 8.88
C TYR A 86 4.02 -24.27 9.25
N ASP A 87 3.61 -25.23 8.42
CA ASP A 87 3.76 -26.66 8.73
C ASP A 87 5.06 -27.26 8.20
N ILE A 88 5.46 -26.90 6.97
CA ILE A 88 6.62 -27.52 6.29
C ILE A 88 7.55 -26.49 5.62
N PRO A 89 8.88 -26.71 5.66
CA PRO A 89 9.84 -25.89 4.94
C PRO A 89 10.00 -26.35 3.48
N TYR A 90 10.13 -25.40 2.57
CA TYR A 90 10.60 -25.63 1.20
C TYR A 90 11.86 -24.81 0.94
N LEU A 91 12.92 -25.46 0.48
CA LEU A 91 14.13 -24.77 0.06
C LEU A 91 14.00 -24.33 -1.39
N ILE A 92 14.22 -23.03 -1.64
CA ILE A 92 14.23 -22.49 -3.00
C ILE A 92 15.33 -23.16 -3.83
N SER A 93 16.45 -23.56 -3.22
CA SER A 93 17.51 -24.32 -3.91
C SER A 93 17.04 -25.68 -4.42
N ASP A 94 16.07 -26.32 -3.77
CA ASP A 94 15.54 -27.60 -4.23
C ASP A 94 14.50 -27.40 -5.32
N LEU A 95 13.69 -26.34 -5.23
CA LEU A 95 12.80 -25.93 -6.32
C LEU A 95 13.57 -25.60 -7.62
N ARG A 96 14.79 -25.08 -7.51
CA ARG A 96 15.65 -24.78 -8.67
C ARG A 96 16.23 -26.02 -9.37
N LYS A 97 16.27 -27.17 -8.69
CA LYS A 97 16.78 -28.43 -9.27
C LYS A 97 15.70 -29.22 -10.00
N ARG A 98 14.46 -28.74 -9.97
CA ARG A 98 13.32 -29.39 -10.60
C ARG A 98 13.41 -29.32 -12.12
N GLU A 99 13.02 -30.41 -12.76
CA GLU A 99 13.02 -30.53 -14.23
C GLU A 99 11.65 -30.15 -14.83
N GLU A 100 10.60 -30.07 -14.00
CA GLU A 100 9.28 -29.65 -14.43
C GLU A 100 9.26 -28.23 -15.00
N LYS A 101 8.45 -28.03 -16.04
CA LYS A 101 8.30 -26.72 -16.71
C LYS A 101 7.47 -25.73 -15.90
N LEU A 102 6.64 -26.21 -14.98
CA LEU A 102 5.74 -25.39 -14.18
C LEU A 102 5.78 -25.83 -12.71
N ILE A 103 5.99 -24.87 -11.81
CA ILE A 103 5.69 -25.02 -10.39
C ILE A 103 4.35 -24.31 -10.14
N HIS A 104 3.31 -25.09 -9.85
CA HIS A 104 1.98 -24.58 -9.52
C HIS A 104 1.81 -24.50 -8.00
N MET A 105 1.30 -23.37 -7.51
CA MET A 105 1.10 -23.15 -6.08
C MET A 105 -0.36 -22.73 -5.82
N ASP A 106 -0.97 -23.28 -4.79
CA ASP A 106 -2.36 -22.97 -4.39
C ASP A 106 -2.48 -21.64 -3.62
N THR A 107 -1.42 -21.19 -2.94
CA THR A 107 -1.47 -19.97 -2.14
C THR A 107 -0.12 -19.29 -1.93
N LEU A 108 -0.10 -17.97 -2.09
CA LEU A 108 1.02 -17.11 -1.66
C LEU A 108 0.69 -16.32 -0.39
N PHE A 109 -0.38 -16.69 0.32
CA PHE A 109 -0.89 -15.91 1.45
C PHE A 109 0.09 -15.83 2.64
N GLY A 110 0.23 -14.66 3.26
CA GLY A 110 1.01 -14.48 4.49
C GLY A 110 2.38 -13.83 4.24
N SER A 111 2.58 -12.70 4.90
CA SER A 111 3.76 -11.82 4.74
C SER A 111 5.10 -12.47 5.10
N THR A 112 5.09 -13.56 5.88
CA THR A 112 6.28 -14.29 6.32
C THR A 112 6.46 -15.63 5.61
N ARG A 113 5.80 -15.83 4.46
CA ARG A 113 5.87 -17.07 3.67
C ARG A 113 7.26 -17.35 3.11
N ILE A 114 8.08 -16.33 2.88
CA ILE A 114 9.46 -16.48 2.43
C ILE A 114 10.38 -15.95 3.54
N ASP A 115 11.27 -16.80 4.03
CA ASP A 115 12.38 -16.44 4.89
C ASP A 115 13.51 -15.93 4.00
N TYR A 116 13.82 -14.64 4.10
CA TYR A 116 14.92 -14.03 3.37
C TYR A 116 16.12 -13.90 4.30
N LYS A 117 17.21 -14.61 4.00
CA LYS A 117 18.49 -14.56 4.71
C LYS A 117 19.66 -14.22 3.80
N ASP A 118 19.56 -14.50 2.50
CA ASP A 118 20.60 -14.13 1.55
C ASP A 118 20.62 -12.60 1.36
N LYS A 119 21.78 -12.00 1.64
CA LYS A 119 21.97 -10.54 1.54
C LYS A 119 21.73 -10.01 0.12
N ASN A 120 22.07 -10.79 -0.90
CA ASN A 120 21.85 -10.41 -2.30
C ASN A 120 20.36 -10.42 -2.63
N ILE A 121 19.61 -11.42 -2.15
CA ILE A 121 18.15 -11.50 -2.34
C ILE A 121 17.45 -10.38 -1.56
N ILE A 122 17.89 -10.08 -0.34
CA ILE A 122 17.37 -8.96 0.44
C ILE A 122 17.59 -7.62 -0.30
N LYS A 123 18.78 -7.42 -0.87
CA LYS A 123 19.10 -6.24 -1.69
C LYS A 123 18.24 -6.18 -2.95
N TRP A 124 18.15 -7.28 -3.69
CA TRP A 124 17.32 -7.37 -4.89
C TRP A 124 15.85 -7.06 -4.59
N ARG A 125 15.29 -7.64 -3.51
CA ARG A 125 13.92 -7.36 -3.06
C ARG A 125 13.73 -5.90 -2.67
N SER A 126 14.71 -5.30 -2.01
CA SER A 126 14.66 -3.86 -1.70
C SER A 126 14.64 -3.00 -2.95
N ASN A 127 15.39 -3.36 -3.99
CA ASN A 127 15.36 -2.65 -5.27
C ASN A 127 14.01 -2.83 -5.97
N MET A 128 13.52 -4.07 -6.03
CA MET A 128 12.22 -4.42 -6.60
C MET A 128 11.07 -3.63 -5.97
N HIS A 129 11.02 -3.57 -4.64
CA HIS A 129 9.96 -2.81 -3.99
C HIS A 129 10.07 -1.30 -4.23
N ARG A 130 11.29 -0.75 -4.34
CA ARG A 130 11.49 0.68 -4.66
C ARG A 130 11.08 1.01 -6.10
N SER A 131 11.19 0.04 -7.02
CA SER A 131 10.76 0.24 -8.40
C SER A 131 9.25 0.12 -8.61
N LEU A 132 8.55 -0.65 -7.77
CA LEU A 132 7.09 -0.85 -7.88
C LEU A 132 6.31 0.36 -7.35
N LYS A 133 6.41 1.48 -8.06
CA LYS A 133 5.67 2.72 -7.76
C LYS A 133 4.41 2.82 -8.57
N ILE A 134 3.43 3.52 -8.04
CA ILE A 134 2.26 3.92 -8.82
C ILE A 134 2.73 4.90 -9.91
N SER A 135 2.38 4.60 -11.16
CA SER A 135 2.75 5.35 -12.36
C SER A 135 1.55 5.80 -13.19
N HIS A 136 0.32 5.49 -12.75
CA HIS A 136 -0.89 5.88 -13.49
C HIS A 136 -1.03 7.41 -13.54
N PRO A 137 -1.02 8.03 -14.74
CA PRO A 137 -0.91 9.49 -14.88
C PRO A 137 -2.04 10.23 -14.17
N ILE A 138 -3.29 9.78 -14.33
CA ILE A 138 -4.44 10.45 -13.73
C ILE A 138 -4.45 10.28 -12.20
N LEU A 139 -3.91 9.17 -11.65
CA LEU A 139 -3.80 9.04 -10.19
C LEU A 139 -2.76 10.00 -9.65
N LEU A 140 -1.62 10.10 -10.35
CA LEU A 140 -0.56 11.02 -9.99
C LEU A 140 -1.05 12.46 -10.06
N ASP A 141 -1.68 12.87 -11.15
CA ASP A 141 -2.21 14.23 -11.33
C ASP A 141 -3.23 14.60 -10.25
N VAL A 142 -4.22 13.74 -10.01
CA VAL A 142 -5.22 13.97 -8.95
C VAL A 142 -4.57 14.04 -7.58
N SER A 143 -3.65 13.11 -7.28
CA SER A 143 -2.94 13.11 -5.99
C SER A 143 -2.10 14.37 -5.81
N ASN A 144 -1.41 14.82 -6.86
CA ASN A 144 -0.55 16.00 -6.84
C ASN A 144 -1.36 17.28 -6.63
N ASN A 145 -2.52 17.39 -7.27
CA ASN A 145 -3.42 18.52 -7.07
C ASN A 145 -3.89 18.61 -5.61
N ILE A 146 -4.29 17.48 -5.01
CA ILE A 146 -4.68 17.44 -3.59
C ILE A 146 -3.48 17.74 -2.68
N ILE A 147 -2.31 17.16 -2.95
CA ILE A 147 -1.08 17.43 -2.19
C ILE A 147 -0.70 18.91 -2.24
N ASN A 148 -0.80 19.55 -3.40
CA ASN A 148 -0.53 20.99 -3.55
C ASN A 148 -1.51 21.83 -2.74
N GLU A 149 -2.79 21.46 -2.74
CA GLU A 149 -3.78 22.08 -1.86
C GLU A 149 -3.39 21.90 -0.39
N LEU A 150 -2.89 20.74 0.03
CA LEU A 150 -2.43 20.49 1.41
C LEU A 150 -1.12 21.21 1.78
N GLY A 151 -0.56 22.02 0.88
CA GLY A 151 0.67 22.79 1.10
C GLY A 151 1.92 22.20 0.44
N GLY A 152 1.78 21.14 -0.34
CA GLY A 152 2.85 20.48 -1.08
C GLY A 152 3.51 19.32 -0.33
N TYR A 153 4.43 18.63 -1.00
CA TYR A 153 5.10 17.43 -0.50
C TYR A 153 5.81 17.66 0.83
N GLY A 154 5.47 16.86 1.84
CA GLY A 154 6.11 16.94 3.16
C GLY A 154 5.65 18.10 4.05
N ASN A 155 4.60 18.85 3.68
CA ASN A 155 4.12 20.02 4.45
C ASN A 155 2.84 19.77 5.27
N PHE A 156 2.20 18.60 5.12
CA PHE A 156 1.06 18.15 5.91
C PHE A 156 1.36 16.80 6.56
N LEU A 157 0.59 16.43 7.58
CA LEU A 157 0.72 15.12 8.24
C LEU A 157 -0.28 14.14 7.60
N GLY A 158 0.22 12.99 7.13
CA GLY A 158 -0.63 11.91 6.68
C GLY A 158 -1.08 11.05 7.87
N ALA A 159 -2.33 10.61 7.87
CA ALA A 159 -2.82 9.66 8.85
C ALA A 159 -3.74 8.64 8.20
N HIS A 160 -3.68 7.39 8.66
CA HIS A 160 -4.61 6.35 8.26
C HIS A 160 -5.40 5.84 9.48
N VAL A 161 -6.72 5.98 9.40
CA VAL A 161 -7.68 5.54 10.42
C VAL A 161 -8.57 4.45 9.84
N ARG A 162 -8.27 3.19 10.19
CA ARG A 162 -9.07 2.02 9.78
C ARG A 162 -10.22 1.83 10.76
N THR A 163 -11.44 1.83 10.24
CA THR A 163 -12.67 1.80 11.05
C THR A 163 -13.57 0.60 10.76
N ALA A 164 -13.46 -0.01 9.58
CA ALA A 164 -14.37 -1.08 9.16
C ALA A 164 -13.84 -2.50 9.48
N ASP A 165 -14.80 -3.40 9.63
CA ASP A 165 -14.67 -4.86 9.76
C ASP A 165 -13.92 -5.41 10.98
N GLY A 166 -14.34 -6.60 11.42
CA GLY A 166 -13.69 -7.41 12.45
C GLY A 166 -13.22 -6.61 13.66
N ARG A 167 -11.95 -6.82 14.04
CA ARG A 167 -11.31 -6.17 15.20
C ARG A 167 -11.26 -4.64 15.12
N PHE A 168 -11.25 -4.04 13.93
CA PHE A 168 -11.14 -2.58 13.82
C PHE A 168 -12.44 -1.90 14.23
N LYS A 169 -13.58 -2.47 13.81
CA LYS A 169 -14.90 -1.99 14.23
C LYS A 169 -15.10 -2.10 15.75
N HIS A 170 -14.64 -3.19 16.36
CA HIS A 170 -14.76 -3.42 17.80
C HIS A 170 -13.85 -2.53 18.64
N ASN A 171 -12.68 -2.13 18.11
CA ASN A 171 -11.68 -1.35 18.83
C ASN A 171 -11.59 0.10 18.34
N LEU A 172 -12.63 0.62 17.69
CA LEU A 172 -12.60 1.92 17.02
C LEU A 172 -12.19 3.07 17.95
N GLU A 173 -12.76 3.15 19.15
CA GLU A 173 -12.42 4.19 20.13
C GLU A 173 -10.94 4.15 20.51
N GLN A 174 -10.38 2.96 20.75
CA GLN A 174 -8.95 2.79 21.07
C GLN A 174 -8.06 3.17 19.89
N ILE A 175 -8.49 2.86 18.66
CA ILE A 175 -7.78 3.25 17.43
C ILE A 175 -7.75 4.78 17.32
N ILE A 176 -8.90 5.44 17.52
CA ILE A 176 -9.02 6.90 17.48
C ILE A 176 -8.11 7.53 18.53
N ASP A 177 -8.13 7.03 19.77
CA ASP A 177 -7.31 7.56 20.86
C ASP A 177 -5.81 7.45 20.58
N HIS A 178 -5.39 6.29 20.06
CA HIS A 178 -4.00 6.08 19.69
C HIS A 178 -3.56 6.98 18.53
N VAL A 179 -4.43 7.18 17.53
CA VAL A 179 -4.15 8.12 16.43
C VAL A 179 -4.03 9.55 16.98
N ILE A 180 -4.92 9.98 17.88
CA ILE A 180 -4.85 11.32 18.50
C ILE A 180 -3.55 11.50 19.28
N GLU A 181 -3.18 10.52 20.10
CA GLU A 181 -1.93 10.55 20.87
C GLU A 181 -0.71 10.72 19.95
N ASN A 182 -0.64 9.91 18.89
CA ASN A 182 0.44 10.00 17.92
C ASN A 182 0.46 11.34 17.19
N LEU A 183 -0.69 11.87 16.76
CA LEU A 183 -0.80 13.18 16.12
C LEU A 183 -0.34 14.31 17.07
N LYS A 184 -0.72 14.26 18.36
CA LYS A 184 -0.27 15.24 19.38
C LYS A 184 1.24 15.29 19.52
N ASN A 185 1.93 14.16 19.40
CA ASN A 185 3.40 14.12 19.46
C ASN A 185 4.05 14.98 18.35
N TYR A 186 3.48 14.97 17.14
CA TYR A 186 3.95 15.84 16.05
C TYR A 186 3.64 17.32 16.32
N TYR A 187 2.42 17.64 16.77
CA TYR A 187 2.03 19.01 17.12
C TYR A 187 2.95 19.62 18.19
N ASN A 188 3.21 18.88 19.26
CA ASN A 188 4.07 19.33 20.35
C ASN A 188 5.53 19.52 19.89
N SER A 189 6.04 18.64 19.02
CA SER A 189 7.40 18.74 18.49
C SER A 189 7.63 19.99 17.62
N LYS A 190 6.61 20.48 16.92
CA LYS A 190 6.66 21.70 16.11
C LYS A 190 6.71 22.95 17.00
N ASN A 191 5.95 22.94 18.10
CA ASN A 191 5.91 24.03 19.08
C ASN A 191 7.21 24.15 19.89
N SER A 192 7.95 23.06 20.12
CA SER A 192 9.25 23.11 20.81
C SER A 192 10.41 23.67 19.97
N LYS A 193 10.23 23.84 18.65
CA LYS A 193 11.26 24.38 17.75
C LYS A 193 11.12 25.88 17.44
N SER A 194 10.17 26.58 18.06
CA SER A 194 9.99 28.02 17.90
C SER A 194 10.12 28.75 19.25
N PRO A 195 11.28 29.32 19.59
CA PRO A 195 11.38 30.27 20.69
C PRO A 195 11.13 31.68 20.15
N SER A 196 9.85 32.05 19.95
CA SER A 196 9.45 33.47 19.92
C SER A 196 7.94 33.65 19.98
N SER A 197 7.49 34.10 21.15
CA SER A 197 6.45 35.12 21.34
C SER A 197 5.18 35.07 20.48
N SER A 198 4.10 34.57 21.07
CA SER A 198 2.83 35.30 21.01
C SER A 198 2.04 35.04 22.28
N SER A 199 1.86 36.14 23.02
CA SER A 199 1.00 36.35 24.16
C SER A 199 -0.35 35.63 24.08
N LEU A 200 -0.75 35.08 25.23
CA LEU A 200 -2.14 34.79 25.59
C LEU A 200 -3.00 36.00 25.26
N ILE A 201 -3.78 35.93 24.19
CA ILE A 201 -4.96 36.77 24.01
C ILE A 201 -6.14 35.86 24.33
N ASP A 202 -6.63 36.01 25.56
CA ASP A 202 -7.99 35.63 25.94
C ASP A 202 -8.95 36.40 25.04
N ASN A 203 -9.49 35.72 24.03
CA ASN A 203 -10.74 36.11 23.41
C ASN A 203 -11.73 34.98 23.65
N LYS A 204 -12.60 35.19 24.64
CA LYS A 204 -13.98 34.70 24.60
C LYS A 204 -14.53 35.03 23.22
N LEU A 205 -14.57 34.05 22.33
CA LEU A 205 -15.35 34.13 21.11
C LEU A 205 -16.49 33.13 21.24
N ASP A 206 -17.67 33.68 21.04
CA ASP A 206 -18.98 33.12 21.26
C ASP A 206 -19.17 31.67 20.83
N SER A 207 -19.86 30.97 21.72
CA SER A 207 -20.35 29.61 21.65
C SER A 207 -21.44 29.41 20.58
N GLU A 208 -21.23 29.85 19.33
CA GLU A 208 -22.29 29.78 18.30
C GLU A 208 -21.83 29.49 16.86
N ILE A 209 -20.64 28.90 16.66
CA ILE A 209 -20.24 28.36 15.34
C ILE A 209 -19.50 27.03 15.52
N ILE A 210 -20.25 25.95 15.76
CA ILE A 210 -19.76 24.58 15.55
C ILE A 210 -20.44 24.04 14.28
N GLU A 211 -20.23 24.72 13.16
CA GLU A 211 -20.64 24.24 11.83
C GLU A 211 -19.89 24.91 10.67
N ASN A 212 -18.88 25.76 10.92
CA ASN A 212 -18.09 26.32 9.83
C ASN A 212 -16.95 25.37 9.48
N ASN A 213 -17.08 24.72 8.32
CA ASN A 213 -15.99 24.07 7.60
C ASN A 213 -14.78 25.01 7.58
N ILE A 214 -13.79 24.75 8.45
CA ILE A 214 -12.52 25.48 8.41
C ILE A 214 -11.91 25.21 7.03
N SER A 215 -11.82 26.26 6.21
CA SER A 215 -11.24 26.12 4.89
C SER A 215 -9.73 25.85 5.00
N LEU A 216 -9.19 25.14 4.02
CA LEU A 216 -7.76 24.88 3.91
C LEU A 216 -6.94 26.19 3.88
N ASN A 217 -7.50 27.24 3.30
CA ASN A 217 -6.90 28.57 3.30
C ASN A 217 -6.80 29.18 4.71
N ASN A 218 -7.82 28.99 5.56
CA ASN A 218 -7.75 29.44 6.95
C ASN A 218 -6.64 28.73 7.73
N CYS A 219 -6.46 27.43 7.49
CA CYS A 219 -5.36 26.66 8.09
C CYS A 219 -3.99 27.16 7.65
N LYS A 220 -3.81 27.41 6.35
CA LYS A 220 -2.57 27.98 5.79
C LYS A 220 -2.27 29.35 6.39
N LEU A 221 -3.26 30.24 6.44
CA LEU A 221 -3.11 31.60 6.98
C LEU A 221 -2.71 31.62 8.45
N LYS A 222 -3.24 30.68 9.24
CA LYS A 222 -2.90 30.52 10.67
C LYS A 222 -1.62 29.71 10.91
N ASN A 223 -0.95 29.24 9.85
CA ASN A 223 0.20 28.33 9.92
C ASN A 223 -0.07 27.08 10.78
N GLU A 224 -1.33 26.63 10.78
CA GLU A 224 -1.75 25.44 11.52
C GLU A 224 -1.23 24.18 10.84
N GLN A 225 -0.95 23.14 11.63
CA GLN A 225 -0.57 21.86 11.06
C GLN A 225 -1.79 21.25 10.34
N ILE A 226 -1.66 21.04 9.03
CA ILE A 226 -2.67 20.36 8.22
C ILE A 226 -2.49 18.84 8.39
N ILE A 227 -3.60 18.14 8.60
CA ILE A 227 -3.67 16.67 8.67
C ILE A 227 -4.60 16.18 7.56
N PHE A 228 -4.13 15.22 6.77
CA PHE A 228 -4.98 14.47 5.85
C PHE A 228 -5.21 13.06 6.39
N ILE A 229 -6.47 12.63 6.48
CA ILE A 229 -6.87 11.31 6.94
C ILE A 229 -7.38 10.46 5.78
N ALA A 230 -6.65 9.39 5.50
CA ALA A 230 -7.16 8.25 4.75
C ALA A 230 -8.00 7.37 5.68
N THR A 231 -9.24 7.08 5.28
CA THR A 231 -10.15 6.26 6.09
C THR A 231 -11.20 5.58 5.22
N ASP A 232 -11.65 4.43 5.69
CA ASP A 232 -12.77 3.66 5.15
C ASP A 232 -14.11 3.99 5.83
N ALA A 233 -14.12 4.97 6.72
CA ALA A 233 -15.32 5.40 7.42
C ALA A 233 -16.34 6.01 6.45
N VAL A 234 -17.59 5.57 6.54
CA VAL A 234 -18.72 6.30 5.97
C VAL A 234 -19.01 7.49 6.88
N GLU A 235 -19.14 8.70 6.31
CA GLU A 235 -19.25 9.97 7.03
C GLU A 235 -18.11 10.20 8.05
N PRO A 236 -16.84 10.33 7.60
CA PRO A 236 -15.67 10.46 8.46
C PRO A 236 -15.79 11.52 9.55
N ARG A 237 -16.38 12.68 9.24
CA ARG A 237 -16.57 13.79 10.22
C ARG A 237 -17.40 13.37 11.42
N LYS A 238 -18.43 12.55 11.21
CA LYS A 238 -19.27 12.00 12.27
C LYS A 238 -18.59 10.84 12.98
N LYS A 239 -18.01 9.92 12.21
CA LYS A 239 -17.43 8.68 12.74
C LYS A 239 -16.13 8.88 13.51
N LEU A 240 -15.36 9.90 13.13
CA LEU A 240 -14.06 10.27 13.72
C LEU A 240 -14.15 11.62 14.43
N SER A 241 -15.33 12.02 14.90
CA SER A 241 -15.62 13.34 15.47
C SER A 241 -14.61 13.77 16.54
N LYS A 242 -14.13 12.85 17.38
CA LYS A 242 -13.10 13.11 18.39
C LYS A 242 -11.78 13.63 17.80
N ILE A 243 -11.39 13.16 16.61
CA ILE A 243 -10.20 13.67 15.90
C ILE A 243 -10.46 15.09 15.40
N PHE A 244 -11.60 15.31 14.73
CA PHE A 244 -11.98 16.61 14.18
C PHE A 244 -12.21 17.68 15.25
N SER A 245 -12.65 17.30 16.46
CA SER A 245 -12.77 18.23 17.58
C SER A 245 -11.44 18.49 18.29
N THR A 246 -10.47 17.59 18.17
CA THR A 246 -9.14 17.74 18.78
C THR A 246 -8.21 18.60 17.92
N PHE A 247 -8.29 18.47 16.59
CA PHE A 247 -7.42 19.17 15.65
C PHE A 247 -8.24 20.02 14.67
N PRO A 248 -7.97 21.33 14.54
CA PRO A 248 -8.80 22.23 13.74
C PRO A 248 -8.63 22.06 12.23
N CYS A 249 -7.49 21.52 11.77
CA CYS A 249 -7.11 21.48 10.36
C CYS A 249 -7.00 20.04 9.84
N VAL A 250 -8.11 19.32 9.91
CA VAL A 250 -8.23 17.91 9.48
C VAL A 250 -9.09 17.81 8.24
N PHE A 251 -8.56 17.14 7.22
CA PHE A 251 -9.21 16.92 5.94
C PHE A 251 -9.20 15.44 5.58
N THR A 252 -10.15 15.04 4.75
CA THR A 252 -10.31 13.68 4.21
C THR A 252 -10.56 13.77 2.71
N MET A 253 -10.64 12.62 2.04
CA MET A 253 -11.03 12.56 0.63
C MET A 253 -12.37 13.27 0.34
N GLU A 254 -13.30 13.31 1.30
CA GLU A 254 -14.59 13.99 1.11
C GLU A 254 -14.48 15.50 0.90
N ASP A 255 -13.37 16.11 1.34
CA ASP A 255 -13.10 17.54 1.22
C ASP A 255 -12.50 17.92 -0.15
N PHE A 256 -12.18 16.93 -0.99
CA PHE A 256 -11.55 17.11 -2.30
C PHE A 256 -12.33 16.44 -3.43
N LYS A 257 -13.67 16.30 -3.30
CA LYS A 257 -14.51 15.58 -4.26
C LYS A 257 -14.34 16.06 -5.71
N ASP A 258 -14.17 17.36 -5.91
CA ASP A 258 -14.02 17.97 -7.24
C ASP A 258 -12.72 17.52 -7.94
N PHE A 259 -11.65 17.26 -7.18
CA PHE A 259 -10.40 16.75 -7.74
C PHE A 259 -10.49 15.28 -8.16
N VAL A 260 -11.44 14.54 -7.61
CA VAL A 260 -11.55 13.08 -7.81
C VAL A 260 -12.41 12.72 -9.02
N ASP A 261 -13.13 13.69 -9.59
CA ASP A 261 -13.97 13.48 -10.77
C ASP A 261 -13.27 12.81 -11.96
N PRO A 262 -12.01 13.14 -12.30
CA PRO A 262 -11.26 12.43 -13.35
C PRO A 262 -11.14 10.91 -13.11
N LEU A 263 -11.14 10.45 -11.85
CA LEU A 263 -11.06 9.02 -11.51
C LEU A 263 -12.37 8.28 -11.76
N ARG A 264 -13.51 8.98 -11.81
CA ARG A 264 -14.83 8.36 -11.99
C ARG A 264 -15.05 7.79 -13.39
N ASN A 265 -14.35 8.35 -14.38
CA ASN A 265 -14.53 8.02 -15.80
C ASN A 265 -13.37 7.20 -16.39
N LEU A 266 -12.49 6.66 -15.54
CA LEU A 266 -11.39 5.83 -16.01
C LEU A 266 -11.91 4.52 -16.60
N THR A 267 -11.47 4.22 -17.82
CA THR A 267 -11.69 2.93 -18.49
C THR A 267 -10.36 2.19 -18.58
N TYR A 268 -10.40 0.86 -18.44
CA TYR A 268 -9.20 0.02 -18.43
C TYR A 268 -9.24 -1.01 -19.54
N THR A 269 -8.05 -1.41 -20.01
CA THR A 269 -7.88 -2.29 -21.17
C THR A 269 -8.73 -3.55 -21.06
N PHE A 270 -8.76 -4.14 -19.86
CA PHE A 270 -9.45 -5.39 -19.60
C PHE A 270 -10.77 -5.25 -18.81
N ASP A 271 -11.25 -4.04 -18.50
CA ASP A 271 -12.49 -3.79 -17.74
C ASP A 271 -13.20 -2.50 -18.21
N LYS A 272 -13.44 -2.37 -19.53
CA LYS A 272 -13.97 -1.13 -20.13
C LYS A 272 -15.31 -0.66 -19.54
N ASN A 273 -16.13 -1.56 -19.00
CA ASN A 273 -17.47 -1.27 -18.50
C ASN A 273 -17.59 -1.29 -16.97
N VAL A 274 -16.49 -1.45 -16.23
CA VAL A 274 -16.53 -1.55 -14.76
C VAL A 274 -16.08 -0.24 -14.14
N LYS A 275 -16.93 0.35 -13.29
CA LYS A 275 -16.56 1.53 -12.50
C LYS A 275 -15.49 1.14 -11.47
N MET A 276 -14.25 1.50 -11.74
CA MET A 276 -13.10 1.17 -10.89
C MET A 276 -12.80 2.24 -9.82
N SER A 277 -13.66 3.22 -9.63
CA SER A 277 -13.45 4.29 -8.66
C SER A 277 -13.08 3.72 -7.28
N ASN A 278 -13.83 2.73 -6.78
CA ASN A 278 -13.60 2.08 -5.48
C ASN A 278 -12.25 1.35 -5.39
N PHE A 279 -11.68 0.94 -6.52
CA PHE A 279 -10.35 0.36 -6.57
C PHE A 279 -9.26 1.44 -6.46
N PHE A 280 -9.50 2.62 -7.04
CA PHE A 280 -8.56 3.73 -7.06
C PHE A 280 -8.52 4.58 -5.80
N TYR A 281 -9.65 4.72 -5.09
CA TYR A 281 -9.69 5.50 -3.85
C TYR A 281 -8.60 5.10 -2.85
N PRO A 282 -8.37 3.81 -2.53
CA PRO A 282 -7.28 3.40 -1.65
C PRO A 282 -5.88 3.74 -2.20
N LEU A 283 -5.66 3.68 -3.52
CA LEU A 283 -4.38 4.06 -4.12
C LEU A 283 -4.15 5.56 -4.07
N LEU A 284 -5.22 6.35 -4.25
CA LEU A 284 -5.16 7.80 -4.11
C LEU A 284 -4.91 8.20 -2.64
N ASP A 285 -5.62 7.60 -1.69
CA ASP A 285 -5.38 7.77 -0.25
C ASP A 285 -3.91 7.46 0.09
N LEU A 286 -3.39 6.34 -0.41
CA LEU A 286 -2.00 5.93 -0.22
C LEU A 286 -1.04 6.99 -0.76
N LEU A 287 -1.23 7.46 -1.99
CA LEU A 287 -0.40 8.49 -2.61
C LEU A 287 -0.40 9.78 -1.80
N ILE A 288 -1.57 10.22 -1.33
CA ILE A 288 -1.69 11.45 -0.55
C ILE A 288 -0.95 11.29 0.78
N ILE A 289 -1.34 10.35 1.65
CA ILE A 289 -0.74 10.26 2.98
C ILE A 289 0.76 9.96 2.92
N SER A 290 1.22 9.15 1.97
CA SER A 290 2.64 8.78 1.87
C SER A 290 3.54 9.95 1.44
N ASN A 291 2.97 10.96 0.78
CA ASN A 291 3.67 12.20 0.42
C ASN A 291 3.62 13.27 1.52
N GLY A 292 2.97 12.99 2.65
CA GLY A 292 3.02 13.83 3.84
C GLY A 292 4.41 13.89 4.47
N MET A 293 4.54 14.73 5.50
CA MET A 293 5.76 14.88 6.29
C MET A 293 6.10 13.59 7.06
N ASP A 294 5.05 12.89 7.50
CA ASP A 294 5.10 11.55 8.05
C ASP A 294 3.70 10.91 7.91
N VAL A 295 3.59 9.62 8.26
CA VAL A 295 2.35 8.83 8.26
C VAL A 295 2.09 8.28 9.66
N VAL A 296 1.01 8.75 10.29
CA VAL A 296 0.40 8.14 11.49
C VAL A 296 -0.48 6.97 11.06
N VAL A 297 -0.37 5.85 11.76
CA VAL A 297 -0.93 4.57 11.31
C VAL A 297 -1.87 3.94 12.32
N THR A 298 -2.89 3.23 11.82
CA THR A 298 -3.65 2.25 12.62
C THR A 298 -2.87 0.94 12.74
N HIS A 299 -2.65 0.46 13.96
CA HIS A 299 -1.87 -0.75 14.22
C HIS A 299 -2.49 -2.03 13.61
N SER A 300 -1.64 -2.89 13.06
CA SER A 300 -1.97 -4.13 12.32
C SER A 300 -2.83 -3.99 11.06
N SER A 301 -3.13 -2.78 10.59
CA SER A 301 -3.69 -2.61 9.24
C SER A 301 -2.59 -2.84 8.19
N THR A 302 -2.88 -3.68 7.19
CA THR A 302 -1.97 -3.92 6.06
C THR A 302 -1.79 -2.66 5.22
N PHE A 303 -2.86 -1.89 5.03
CA PHE A 303 -2.83 -0.58 4.38
C PHE A 303 -1.90 0.38 5.13
N SER A 304 -2.06 0.51 6.45
CA SER A 304 -1.17 1.30 7.30
C SER A 304 0.30 0.92 7.11
N GLY A 305 0.60 -0.39 7.15
CA GLY A 305 1.95 -0.89 6.97
C GLY A 305 2.52 -0.54 5.60
N PHE A 306 1.69 -0.65 4.55
CA PHE A 306 2.08 -0.29 3.20
C PHE A 306 2.27 1.22 3.04
N ALA A 307 1.41 2.06 3.61
CA ALA A 307 1.54 3.51 3.58
C ALA A 307 2.81 4.01 4.26
N LYS A 308 3.14 3.51 5.45
CA LYS A 308 4.40 3.85 6.12
C LYS A 308 5.61 3.41 5.30
N TYR A 309 5.53 2.22 4.71
CA TYR A 309 6.58 1.71 3.83
C TYR A 309 6.76 2.57 2.57
N TYR A 310 5.67 2.91 1.89
CA TYR A 310 5.67 3.71 0.67
C TYR A 310 6.15 5.14 0.94
N HIS A 311 5.76 5.73 2.08
CA HIS A 311 6.31 7.00 2.56
C HIS A 311 7.84 6.98 2.64
N HIS A 312 8.45 5.94 3.22
CA HIS A 312 9.91 5.84 3.29
C HIS A 312 10.57 5.74 1.90
N ILE A 313 9.93 5.10 0.93
CA ILE A 313 10.43 5.07 -0.46
C ILE A 313 10.43 6.50 -1.03
N LEU A 314 9.28 7.19 -0.96
CA LEU A 314 9.14 8.53 -1.53
C LEU A 314 10.03 9.56 -0.82
N ALA A 315 10.14 9.49 0.50
CA ALA A 315 11.02 10.36 1.28
C ALA A 315 12.49 10.19 0.88
N PHE A 316 12.96 8.94 0.77
CA PHE A 316 14.32 8.66 0.32
C PHE A 316 14.63 9.26 -1.06
N GLU A 317 13.66 9.24 -1.97
CA GLU A 317 13.84 9.78 -3.32
C GLU A 317 13.86 11.30 -3.34
N ARG A 318 12.96 11.96 -2.61
CA ARG A 318 13.01 13.41 -2.47
C ARG A 318 14.35 13.86 -1.89
N ASP A 319 14.84 13.18 -0.85
CA ASP A 319 16.14 13.49 -0.24
C ASP A 319 17.30 13.26 -1.21
N SER A 320 17.23 12.21 -2.04
CA SER A 320 18.25 11.90 -3.05
C SER A 320 18.28 12.95 -4.16
N LEU A 321 17.11 13.36 -4.67
CA LEU A 321 16.97 14.42 -5.67
C LEU A 321 17.47 15.77 -5.14
N MET A 322 17.13 16.12 -3.90
CA MET A 322 17.59 17.35 -3.25
C MET A 322 19.12 17.38 -3.09
N LYS A 323 19.76 16.24 -2.83
CA LYS A 323 21.22 16.14 -2.76
C LYS A 323 21.86 16.33 -4.13
N ASN A 324 21.33 15.69 -5.18
CA ASN A 324 21.87 15.80 -6.53
C ASN A 324 21.79 17.24 -7.06
N ASN A 325 20.64 17.91 -6.85
CA ASN A 325 20.46 19.30 -7.27
C ASN A 325 21.40 20.28 -6.55
N LYS A 326 21.78 19.99 -5.30
CA LYS A 326 22.77 20.79 -4.57
C LYS A 326 24.18 20.61 -5.11
N VAL A 327 24.54 19.40 -5.56
CA VAL A 327 25.85 19.13 -6.17
C VAL A 327 25.98 19.88 -7.50
N GLU A 328 24.95 19.83 -8.35
CA GLU A 328 24.92 20.53 -9.64
C GLU A 328 24.94 22.06 -9.52
N GLN A 329 24.47 22.65 -8.42
CA GLN A 329 24.56 24.10 -8.19
C GLN A 329 25.91 24.55 -7.61
N THR A 330 26.75 23.61 -7.17
CA THR A 330 28.08 23.88 -6.59
C THR A 330 29.24 23.48 -7.50
N SER A 331 28.93 23.00 -8.70
CA SER A 331 29.87 22.72 -9.80
C SER A 331 29.67 23.73 -10.91
#